data_AF-A0A7C6W2Y9-F1
#
_entry.id   AF-A0A7C6W2Y9-F1
#
_cell.length_a   1.000
_cell.length_b   1.000
_cell.length_c   1.000
_cell.angle_alpha   90.00
_cell.angle_beta   90.00
_cell.angle_gamma   90.00
#
_symmetry.space_group_name_H-M   'P 1'
#
loop_
_entity.id
_entity.type
_entity.pdbx_description
1 polymer ?
#
loop_
_entity_poly.entity_id
_entity_poly.type
_entity_poly.pdbx_seq_one_letter_code
_entity_poly.pdbx_strand_id
1 'polypeptide(L)'
;MKINLRSFLTIVITILVVFGLLIVTDIITKPIIENNEMKLKIEEYSEILDDIDTIETLTISEEFVSDAQKAVNDKGEIIGYLFTASKDNQWGSILIRMAVSANGEIIGVTSVVDQSLSADETKAYITKFIGSKIESPEALDGSTGPTTRDSVLTAEELIGSISKAFISLEIEPDLTEIELIYGKGAVATLDDSFTGNELVLMKEDIYLEDTYLGSLYLLKGTGIYHQTNEGSLEYKVALDEDLNILGFIEIEY
;
A
#
# COMPACT_ATOMS: atom_id res chain seq x y z
N MET A 1 58.98 -15.81 30.58
CA MET A 1 58.44 -14.47 30.87
C MET A 1 57.34 -14.63 31.92
N LYS A 2 57.55 -14.19 33.16
CA LYS A 2 56.51 -14.25 34.22
C LYS A 2 55.67 -12.98 34.12
N ILE A 3 54.41 -13.10 33.71
CA ILE A 3 53.48 -11.97 33.71
C ILE A 3 53.13 -11.68 35.18
N ASN A 4 53.26 -10.42 35.60
CA ASN A 4 52.85 -9.99 36.92
C ASN A 4 51.32 -10.05 37.02
N LEU A 5 50.79 -10.80 38.00
CA LEU A 5 49.35 -11.00 38.20
C LEU A 5 48.57 -9.69 38.28
N ARG A 6 49.16 -8.64 38.87
CA ARG A 6 48.55 -7.30 38.91
C ARG A 6 48.41 -6.69 37.52
N SER A 7 49.46 -6.76 36.72
CA SER A 7 49.45 -6.26 35.33
C SER A 7 48.45 -7.03 34.47
N PHE A 8 48.36 -8.35 34.65
CA PHE A 8 47.37 -9.17 33.95
C PHE A 8 45.93 -8.77 34.33
N LEU A 9 45.65 -8.62 35.63
CA LEU A 9 44.33 -8.24 36.12
C LEU A 9 43.92 -6.85 35.62
N THR A 10 44.85 -5.87 35.62
CA THR A 10 44.59 -4.54 35.06
C THR A 10 44.20 -4.63 33.58
N ILE A 11 44.90 -5.43 32.77
CA ILE A 11 44.58 -5.59 31.35
C ILE A 11 43.19 -6.19 31.16
N VAL A 12 42.84 -7.25 31.90
CA VAL A 12 41.53 -7.89 31.82
C VAL A 12 40.42 -6.92 32.21
N ILE A 13 40.59 -6.16 33.30
CA ILE A 13 39.61 -5.16 33.75
C ILE A 13 39.47 -4.06 32.69
N THR A 14 40.56 -3.54 32.15
CA THR A 14 40.51 -2.51 31.10
C THR A 14 39.77 -3.02 29.86
N ILE A 15 40.04 -4.26 29.43
CA ILE A 15 39.33 -4.88 28.31
C ILE A 15 37.83 -4.97 28.61
N LEU A 16 37.45 -5.49 29.78
CA LEU A 16 36.03 -5.60 30.18
C LEU A 16 35.34 -4.24 30.24
N VAL A 17 36.01 -3.20 30.74
CA VAL A 17 35.46 -1.83 30.77
C VAL A 17 35.29 -1.28 29.36
N VAL A 18 36.28 -1.44 28.48
CA VAL A 18 36.19 -0.95 27.09
C VAL A 18 35.10 -1.67 26.32
N PHE A 19 35.04 -3.01 26.37
CA PHE A 19 33.97 -3.77 25.72
C PHE A 19 32.60 -3.47 26.33
N GLY A 20 32.52 -3.34 27.66
CA GLY A 20 31.28 -2.94 28.34
C GLY A 20 30.77 -1.58 27.87
N LEU A 21 31.67 -0.59 27.74
CA LEU A 21 31.31 0.73 27.22
C LEU A 21 30.86 0.68 25.75
N LEU A 22 31.51 -0.14 24.91
CA LEU A 22 31.11 -0.29 23.50
C LEU A 22 29.72 -0.93 23.38
N ILE A 23 29.42 -1.98 24.16
CA ILE A 23 28.11 -2.63 24.16
C ILE A 23 27.02 -1.67 24.67
N VAL A 24 27.29 -0.93 25.76
CA VAL A 24 26.34 0.05 26.28
C VAL A 24 26.08 1.16 25.26
N THR A 25 27.12 1.61 24.56
CA THR A 25 26.97 2.62 23.50
C THR A 25 26.06 2.08 22.40
N ASP A 26 26.31 0.87 21.91
CA ASP A 26 25.50 0.22 20.86
C ASP A 26 24.01 0.12 21.25
N ILE A 27 23.71 -0.37 22.46
CA ILE A 27 22.34 -0.49 22.96
C ILE A 27 21.61 0.88 23.02
N ILE A 28 22.32 1.95 23.37
CA ILE A 28 21.74 3.29 23.46
C ILE A 28 21.61 3.93 22.07
N THR A 29 22.58 3.74 21.18
CA THR A 29 22.61 4.42 19.88
C THR A 29 21.77 3.72 18.81
N LYS A 30 21.67 2.39 18.86
CA LYS A 30 20.92 1.59 17.89
C LYS A 30 19.48 2.10 17.65
N PRO A 31 18.62 2.32 18.68
CA PRO A 31 17.27 2.81 18.44
C PRO A 31 17.23 4.23 17.84
N ILE A 32 18.25 5.05 18.09
CA ILE A 32 18.36 6.40 17.51
C ILE A 32 18.71 6.30 16.01
N ILE A 33 19.63 5.41 15.66
CA ILE A 33 20.01 5.16 14.26
C ILE A 33 18.81 4.62 13.50
N GLU A 34 18.14 3.59 14.03
CA GLU A 34 16.95 2.98 13.42
C GLU A 34 15.82 4.00 13.22
N ASN A 35 15.56 4.86 14.22
CA ASN A 35 14.55 5.90 14.11
C ASN A 35 14.92 6.98 13.08
N ASN A 36 16.19 7.33 12.94
CA ASN A 36 16.63 8.28 11.92
C ASN A 36 16.55 7.68 10.52
N GLU A 37 16.95 6.43 10.34
CA GLU A 37 16.79 5.71 9.07
C GLU A 37 15.31 5.57 8.69
N MET A 38 14.44 5.24 9.65
CA MET A 38 13.00 5.20 9.44
C MET A 38 12.45 6.55 8.97
N LYS A 39 12.83 7.64 9.63
CA LYS A 39 12.42 9.00 9.23
C LYS A 39 12.88 9.38 7.83
N LEU A 40 14.12 9.04 7.46
CA LEU A 40 14.63 9.29 6.12
C LEU A 40 13.84 8.51 5.07
N LYS A 41 13.51 7.24 5.35
CA LYS A 41 12.67 6.43 4.46
C LYS A 41 11.25 6.99 4.35
N ILE A 42 10.64 7.39 5.46
CA ILE A 42 9.32 8.04 5.45
C ILE A 42 9.37 9.31 4.60
N GLU A 43 10.41 10.13 4.73
CA GLU A 43 10.60 11.33 3.91
C GLU A 43 10.70 11.00 2.42
N GLU A 44 11.44 9.94 2.03
CA GLU A 44 11.54 9.48 0.65
C GLU A 44 10.19 9.05 0.05
N TYR A 45 9.28 8.51 0.87
CA TYR A 45 7.97 8.03 0.45
C TYR A 45 6.84 9.05 0.63
N SER A 46 7.08 10.13 1.37
CA SER A 46 6.10 11.20 1.61
C SER A 46 5.66 11.94 0.33
N GLU A 47 6.41 11.80 -0.76
CA GLU A 47 6.01 12.33 -2.08
C GLU A 47 4.88 11.53 -2.73
N ILE A 48 4.70 10.26 -2.35
CA ILE A 48 3.80 9.32 -3.03
C ILE A 48 2.75 8.69 -2.12
N LEU A 49 2.91 8.80 -0.81
CA LEU A 49 1.95 8.33 0.17
C LEU A 49 1.99 9.22 1.41
N ASP A 50 0.87 9.87 1.69
CA ASP A 50 0.71 10.74 2.86
C ASP A 50 0.45 9.92 4.14
N ASP A 51 0.52 10.59 5.30
CA ASP A 51 0.14 10.06 6.62
C ASP A 51 0.92 8.81 7.11
N ILE A 52 2.13 8.57 6.60
CA ILE A 52 3.02 7.52 7.11
C ILE A 52 3.59 7.94 8.47
N ASP A 53 3.28 7.17 9.53
CA ASP A 53 3.90 7.33 10.86
C ASP A 53 5.03 6.33 11.06
N THR A 54 4.82 5.08 10.66
CA THR A 54 5.81 4.01 10.77
C THR A 54 5.87 3.14 9.51
N ILE A 55 7.02 2.53 9.30
CA ILE A 55 7.25 1.56 8.23
C ILE A 55 7.82 0.27 8.83
N GLU A 56 7.34 -0.86 8.35
CA GLU A 56 7.85 -2.18 8.71
C GLU A 56 8.48 -2.84 7.49
N THR A 57 9.76 -3.22 7.57
CA THR A 57 10.45 -3.92 6.48
C THR A 57 9.87 -5.32 6.27
N LEU A 58 9.55 -5.63 5.02
CA LEU A 58 9.07 -6.92 4.57
C LEU A 58 10.23 -7.69 3.94
N THR A 59 10.27 -9.00 4.18
CA THR A 59 11.28 -9.86 3.56
C THR A 59 10.77 -10.28 2.19
N ILE A 60 11.44 -9.81 1.14
CA ILE A 60 11.17 -10.18 -0.25
C ILE A 60 12.43 -10.74 -0.90
N SER A 61 12.24 -11.54 -1.94
CA SER A 61 13.33 -12.10 -2.75
C SER A 61 12.98 -11.98 -4.23
N GLU A 62 12.82 -10.75 -4.71
CA GLU A 62 12.53 -10.47 -6.11
C GLU A 62 13.68 -9.75 -6.81
N GLU A 63 13.82 -10.05 -8.11
CA GLU A 63 14.85 -9.45 -8.93
C GLU A 63 14.61 -7.93 -9.03
N PHE A 64 15.67 -7.13 -8.90
CA PHE A 64 15.63 -5.66 -8.97
C PHE A 64 14.91 -4.91 -7.83
N VAL A 65 14.16 -5.59 -6.96
CA VAL A 65 13.50 -4.94 -5.81
C VAL A 65 14.46 -4.94 -4.61
N SER A 66 14.88 -3.75 -4.22
CA SER A 66 15.86 -3.53 -3.15
C SER A 66 15.25 -3.39 -1.76
N ASP A 67 13.98 -2.96 -1.69
CA ASP A 67 13.27 -2.73 -0.44
C ASP A 67 11.77 -2.95 -0.64
N ALA A 68 11.13 -3.54 0.35
CA ALA A 68 9.67 -3.65 0.46
C ALA A 68 9.27 -3.39 1.90
N GLN A 69 8.26 -2.55 2.10
CA GLN A 69 7.82 -2.14 3.43
C GLN A 69 6.30 -2.08 3.49
N LYS A 70 5.77 -2.24 4.70
CA LYS A 70 4.37 -1.94 5.04
C LYS A 70 4.34 -0.56 5.70
N ALA A 71 3.53 0.35 5.18
CA ALA A 71 3.32 1.68 5.73
C ALA A 71 2.10 1.70 6.65
N VAL A 72 2.27 2.32 7.83
CA VAL A 72 1.25 2.37 8.88
C VAL A 72 1.07 3.81 9.36
N ASN A 73 -0.17 4.23 9.53
CA ASN A 73 -0.50 5.58 10.03
C ASN A 73 -0.46 5.66 11.57
N ASP A 74 -0.71 6.85 12.11
CA ASP A 74 -0.71 7.14 13.55
C ASP A 74 -1.78 6.37 14.36
N LYS A 75 -2.80 5.82 13.68
CA LYS A 75 -3.83 4.95 14.26
C LYS A 75 -3.46 3.48 14.25
N GLY A 76 -2.34 3.10 13.62
CA GLY A 76 -1.95 1.71 13.44
C GLY A 76 -2.61 1.01 12.25
N GLU A 77 -3.24 1.74 11.34
CA GLU A 77 -3.88 1.19 10.14
C GLU A 77 -2.85 1.09 9.01
N ILE A 78 -2.91 -0.01 8.24
CA ILE A 78 -2.06 -0.18 7.05
C ILE A 78 -2.61 0.74 5.96
N ILE A 79 -1.79 1.68 5.51
CA ILE A 79 -2.17 2.64 4.45
C ILE A 79 -1.55 2.30 3.10
N GLY A 80 -0.64 1.32 3.06
CA GLY A 80 -0.10 0.79 1.82
C GLY A 80 1.19 -0.02 1.99
N TYR A 81 1.70 -0.48 0.86
CA TYR A 81 2.93 -1.22 0.70
C TYR A 81 3.87 -0.43 -0.19
N LEU A 82 5.09 -0.22 0.29
CA LEU A 82 6.10 0.61 -0.35
C LEU A 82 7.17 -0.28 -0.95
N PHE A 83 7.55 0.00 -2.19
CA PHE A 83 8.59 -0.74 -2.90
C PHE A 83 9.64 0.21 -3.46
N THR A 84 10.89 -0.23 -3.47
CA THR A 84 11.97 0.43 -4.24
C THR A 84 12.62 -0.59 -5.16
N ALA A 85 12.57 -0.34 -6.46
CA ALA A 85 13.21 -1.18 -7.47
C ALA A 85 14.14 -0.36 -8.37
N SER A 86 15.26 -0.96 -8.80
CA SER A 86 16.23 -0.26 -9.65
C SER A 86 16.91 -1.17 -10.65
N LYS A 87 17.16 -0.67 -11.86
CA LYS A 87 17.84 -1.39 -12.93
C LYS A 87 18.60 -0.46 -13.86
N ASP A 88 19.78 -0.91 -14.27
CA ASP A 88 20.58 -0.26 -15.31
C ASP A 88 20.19 -0.77 -16.70
N ASN A 89 20.26 0.11 -17.68
CA ASN A 89 20.13 -0.23 -19.09
C ASN A 89 21.25 0.45 -19.91
N GLN A 90 21.17 0.38 -21.24
CA GLN A 90 22.24 0.91 -22.10
C GLN A 90 22.37 2.45 -22.10
N TRP A 91 21.42 3.20 -21.51
CA TRP A 91 21.48 4.67 -21.43
C TRP A 91 21.75 5.21 -20.03
N GLY A 92 21.67 4.38 -18.99
CA GLY A 92 21.87 4.78 -17.60
C GLY A 92 21.02 3.96 -16.63
N SER A 93 20.60 4.57 -15.52
CA SER A 93 19.88 3.88 -14.43
C SER A 93 18.46 4.39 -14.25
N ILE A 94 17.55 3.49 -13.87
CA ILE A 94 16.19 3.81 -13.47
C ILE A 94 15.97 3.27 -12.06
N LEU A 95 15.49 4.13 -11.16
CA LEU A 95 14.98 3.77 -9.85
C LEU A 95 13.51 4.17 -9.76
N ILE A 96 12.66 3.25 -9.32
CA ILE A 96 11.23 3.45 -9.10
C ILE A 96 10.94 3.24 -7.62
N ARG A 97 10.26 4.21 -7.01
CA ARG A 97 9.59 4.04 -5.72
C ARG A 97 8.09 4.02 -5.97
N MET A 98 7.40 3.03 -5.40
CA MET A 98 5.99 2.80 -5.63
C MET A 98 5.27 2.51 -4.33
N ALA A 99 4.10 3.11 -4.17
CA ALA A 99 3.14 2.81 -3.12
C ALA A 99 1.96 2.06 -3.74
N VAL A 100 1.57 0.95 -3.11
CA VAL A 100 0.48 0.07 -3.53
C VAL A 100 -0.48 -0.14 -2.36
N SER A 101 -1.78 0.02 -2.57
CA SER A 101 -2.78 -0.27 -1.55
C SER A 101 -2.88 -1.78 -1.25
N ALA A 102 -3.52 -2.16 -0.15
CA ALA A 102 -3.76 -3.58 0.17
C ALA A 102 -4.60 -4.29 -0.91
N ASN A 103 -5.46 -3.54 -1.62
CA ASN A 103 -6.26 -4.04 -2.74
C ASN A 103 -5.48 -4.12 -4.07
N GLY A 104 -4.16 -3.94 -4.03
CA GLY A 104 -3.28 -4.02 -5.19
C GLY A 104 -3.43 -2.86 -6.17
N GLU A 105 -3.95 -1.71 -5.76
CA GLU A 105 -3.98 -0.50 -6.61
C GLU A 105 -2.71 0.31 -6.41
N ILE A 106 -2.12 0.81 -7.50
CA ILE A 106 -0.95 1.68 -7.44
C ILE A 106 -1.41 3.09 -7.05
N ILE A 107 -1.20 3.48 -5.79
CA ILE A 107 -1.67 4.76 -5.25
C ILE A 107 -0.68 5.91 -5.49
N GLY A 108 0.60 5.59 -5.68
CA GLY A 108 1.62 6.61 -5.92
C GLY A 108 2.90 6.04 -6.51
N VAL A 109 3.57 6.83 -7.36
CA VAL A 109 4.83 6.46 -7.99
C VAL A 109 5.74 7.69 -8.13
N THR A 110 7.01 7.53 -7.76
CA THR A 110 8.08 8.48 -8.07
C THR A 110 9.26 7.74 -8.69
N SER A 111 10.07 8.44 -9.49
CA SER A 111 11.20 7.81 -10.16
C SER A 111 12.40 8.73 -10.31
N VAL A 112 13.59 8.15 -10.15
CA VAL A 112 14.86 8.77 -10.51
C VAL A 112 15.35 8.10 -11.78
N VAL A 113 15.31 8.82 -12.88
CA VAL A 113 15.82 8.37 -14.18
C VAL A 113 17.08 9.17 -14.49
N ASP A 114 18.23 8.54 -14.36
CA ASP A 114 19.54 9.10 -14.69
C ASP A 114 20.04 8.44 -15.98
N GLN A 115 19.59 8.98 -17.11
CA GLN A 115 19.84 8.42 -18.43
C GLN A 115 20.22 9.50 -19.44
N SER A 116 21.05 9.09 -20.42
CA SER A 116 21.45 9.95 -21.53
C SER A 116 20.35 10.19 -22.57
N LEU A 117 19.33 9.34 -22.62
CA LEU A 117 18.23 9.41 -23.59
C LEU A 117 16.87 9.24 -22.90
N SER A 118 15.92 10.10 -23.28
CA SER A 118 14.50 9.99 -22.92
C SER A 118 14.18 9.89 -21.42
N ALA A 119 14.96 10.56 -20.57
CA ALA A 119 14.79 10.50 -19.12
C ALA A 119 13.42 11.04 -18.68
N ASP A 120 13.00 12.19 -19.23
CA ASP A 120 11.74 12.83 -18.86
C ASP A 120 10.53 12.04 -19.40
N GLU A 121 10.61 11.51 -20.63
CA GLU A 121 9.56 10.67 -21.19
C GLU A 121 9.41 9.36 -20.40
N THR A 122 10.51 8.78 -19.91
CA THR A 122 10.48 7.58 -19.07
C THR A 122 9.83 7.87 -17.72
N LYS A 123 10.17 8.99 -17.08
CA LYS A 123 9.48 9.44 -15.85
C LYS A 123 7.98 9.62 -16.07
N ALA A 124 7.61 10.32 -17.14
CA ALA A 124 6.22 10.54 -17.49
C ALA A 124 5.49 9.22 -17.77
N TYR A 125 6.14 8.25 -18.42
CA TYR A 125 5.59 6.92 -18.63
C TYR A 125 5.32 6.18 -17.32
N ILE A 126 6.28 6.18 -16.40
CA ILE A 126 6.15 5.52 -15.09
C ILE A 126 4.98 6.09 -14.28
N THR A 127 4.75 7.41 -14.32
CA THR A 127 3.63 8.04 -13.60
C THR A 127 2.24 7.62 -14.10
N LYS A 128 2.13 7.10 -15.33
CA LYS A 128 0.84 6.67 -15.91
C LYS A 128 0.27 5.40 -15.29
N PHE A 129 1.03 4.71 -14.46
CA PHE A 129 0.59 3.49 -13.77
C PHE A 129 -0.22 3.79 -12.50
N ILE A 130 -0.23 5.03 -12.01
CA ILE A 130 -1.05 5.43 -10.86
C ILE A 130 -2.53 5.16 -11.18
N GLY A 131 -3.24 4.51 -10.26
CA GLY A 131 -4.63 4.07 -10.39
C GLY A 131 -4.83 2.71 -11.07
N SER A 132 -3.78 2.10 -11.62
CA SER A 132 -3.87 0.75 -12.20
C SER A 132 -3.67 -0.34 -11.13
N LYS A 133 -4.07 -1.58 -11.46
CA LYS A 133 -3.85 -2.75 -10.60
C LYS A 133 -2.44 -3.28 -10.76
N ILE A 134 -1.70 -3.48 -9.67
CA ILE A 134 -0.32 -3.96 -9.68
C ILE A 134 -0.17 -5.37 -10.27
N GLU A 135 -1.21 -6.21 -10.18
CA GLU A 135 -1.21 -7.57 -10.74
C GLU A 135 -1.31 -7.58 -12.27
N SER A 136 -1.87 -6.51 -12.84
CA SER A 136 -2.00 -6.31 -14.28
C SER A 136 -1.80 -4.82 -14.59
N PRO A 137 -0.55 -4.33 -14.45
CA PRO A 137 -0.26 -2.90 -14.48
C PRO A 137 -0.46 -2.40 -15.92
N GLU A 138 -1.31 -1.39 -16.08
CA GLU A 138 -1.61 -0.78 -17.37
C GLU A 138 -1.30 0.72 -17.30
N ALA A 139 -0.51 1.22 -18.24
CA ALA A 139 -0.27 2.65 -18.36
C ALA A 139 -1.51 3.33 -18.95
N LEU A 140 -2.11 4.25 -18.20
CA LEU A 140 -3.25 5.05 -18.67
C LEU A 140 -2.80 5.93 -19.87
N ASP A 141 -3.50 5.82 -21.00
CA ASP A 141 -3.25 6.56 -22.25
C ASP A 141 -1.86 6.33 -22.90
N GLY A 142 -1.61 5.08 -23.30
CA GLY A 142 -0.34 4.63 -23.90
C GLY A 142 -0.16 4.99 -25.39
N SER A 143 0.53 6.10 -25.68
CA SER A 143 1.31 6.24 -26.91
C SER A 143 2.78 6.39 -26.55
N THR A 144 3.60 5.37 -26.87
CA THR A 144 5.06 5.41 -26.71
C THR A 144 5.72 5.49 -28.08
N GLY A 145 6.52 6.53 -28.30
CA GLY A 145 7.30 6.69 -29.53
C GLY A 145 8.46 5.70 -29.64
N PRO A 146 8.91 5.34 -30.86
CA PRO A 146 9.94 4.31 -31.08
C PRO A 146 11.31 4.60 -30.46
N THR A 147 11.61 5.86 -30.10
CA THR A 147 12.88 6.28 -29.49
C THR A 147 13.01 5.98 -28.00
N THR A 148 11.93 5.59 -27.32
CA THR A 148 11.87 5.39 -25.87
C THR A 148 11.81 3.91 -25.45
N ARG A 149 11.81 3.01 -26.44
CA ARG A 149 11.38 1.62 -26.27
C ARG A 149 12.07 0.88 -25.13
N ASP A 150 13.40 0.90 -25.08
CA ASP A 150 14.09 0.08 -24.09
C ASP A 150 14.11 0.71 -22.68
N SER A 151 14.07 2.04 -22.54
CA SER A 151 13.84 2.66 -21.22
C SER A 151 12.44 2.35 -20.70
N VAL A 152 11.45 2.34 -21.60
CA VAL A 152 10.09 1.88 -21.30
C VAL A 152 10.08 0.41 -20.90
N LEU A 153 10.74 -0.48 -21.66
CA LEU A 153 10.85 -1.90 -21.29
C LEU A 153 11.53 -2.09 -19.94
N THR A 154 12.57 -1.31 -19.64
CA THR A 154 13.25 -1.36 -18.33
C THR A 154 12.30 -0.96 -17.21
N ALA A 155 11.49 0.10 -17.40
CA ALA A 155 10.48 0.52 -16.45
C ALA A 155 9.39 -0.57 -16.25
N GLU A 156 8.92 -1.19 -17.33
CA GLU A 156 7.95 -2.30 -17.28
C GLU A 156 8.50 -3.52 -16.53
N GLU A 157 9.78 -3.86 -16.74
CA GLU A 157 10.44 -4.95 -16.00
C GLU A 157 10.55 -4.64 -14.50
N LEU A 158 10.85 -3.39 -14.14
CA LEU A 158 10.89 -2.96 -12.74
C LEU A 158 9.50 -3.04 -12.09
N ILE A 159 8.47 -2.52 -12.76
CA ILE A 159 7.09 -2.58 -12.29
C ILE A 159 6.61 -4.03 -12.19
N GLY A 160 6.95 -4.87 -13.18
CA GLY A 160 6.66 -6.30 -13.15
C GLY A 160 7.35 -7.04 -12.02
N SER A 161 8.54 -6.59 -11.60
CA SER A 161 9.25 -7.17 -10.45
C SER A 161 8.62 -6.73 -9.12
N ILE A 162 8.18 -5.47 -9.02
CA ILE A 162 7.37 -4.98 -7.89
C ILE A 162 6.06 -5.76 -7.80
N SER A 163 5.41 -6.04 -8.93
CA SER A 163 4.19 -6.85 -8.99
C SER A 163 4.39 -8.24 -8.41
N LYS A 164 5.44 -8.95 -8.81
CA LYS A 164 5.78 -10.25 -8.22
C LYS A 164 6.06 -10.15 -6.73
N ALA A 165 6.79 -9.10 -6.31
CA ALA A 165 7.11 -8.88 -4.91
C ALA A 165 5.83 -8.68 -4.09
N PHE A 166 4.90 -7.86 -4.58
CA PHE A 166 3.60 -7.64 -3.95
C PHE A 166 2.80 -8.94 -3.83
N ILE A 167 2.68 -9.72 -4.91
CA ILE A 167 1.96 -11.00 -4.91
C ILE A 167 2.59 -11.99 -3.93
N SER A 168 3.92 -11.97 -3.77
CA SER A 168 4.64 -12.86 -2.84
C SER A 168 4.40 -12.57 -1.36
N LEU A 169 3.86 -11.40 -1.03
CA LEU A 169 3.59 -11.01 0.36
C LEU A 169 2.36 -11.71 0.96
N GLU A 170 1.60 -12.49 0.17
CA GLU A 170 0.37 -13.18 0.61
C GLU A 170 -0.56 -12.24 1.40
N ILE A 171 -0.68 -10.99 0.95
CA ILE A 171 -1.48 -9.96 1.62
C ILE A 171 -2.93 -10.43 1.59
N GLU A 172 -3.53 -10.57 2.78
CA GLU A 172 -4.97 -10.71 2.84
C GLU A 172 -5.59 -9.39 2.37
N PRO A 173 -6.45 -9.40 1.34
CA PRO A 173 -7.11 -8.18 0.91
C PRO A 173 -7.94 -7.61 2.07
N ASP A 174 -8.07 -6.28 2.09
CA ASP A 174 -8.97 -5.64 3.04
C ASP A 174 -10.39 -6.15 2.82
N LEU A 175 -11.13 -6.29 3.92
CA LEU A 175 -12.54 -6.65 3.85
C LEU A 175 -13.30 -5.54 3.13
N THR A 176 -14.09 -5.91 2.13
CA THR A 176 -15.06 -4.99 1.53
C THR A 176 -16.06 -4.51 2.58
N GLU A 177 -16.76 -3.39 2.35
CA GLU A 177 -17.78 -2.91 3.29
C GLU A 177 -18.89 -3.96 3.53
N ILE A 178 -19.19 -4.78 2.52
CA ILE A 178 -20.11 -5.92 2.64
C ILE A 178 -19.54 -6.95 3.61
N GLU A 179 -18.26 -7.32 3.46
CA GLU A 179 -17.60 -8.28 4.35
C GLU A 179 -17.39 -7.75 5.76
N LEU A 180 -17.24 -6.44 5.94
CA LEU A 180 -17.21 -5.81 7.27
C LEU A 180 -18.55 -5.96 8.00
N ILE A 181 -19.67 -5.92 7.27
CA ILE A 181 -21.02 -6.03 7.84
C ILE A 181 -21.44 -7.50 8.01
N TYR A 182 -21.24 -8.33 6.99
CA TYR A 182 -21.77 -9.71 6.93
C TYR A 182 -20.73 -10.80 7.17
N GLY A 183 -19.44 -10.46 7.21
CA GLY A 183 -18.32 -11.38 7.40
C GLY A 183 -17.49 -11.63 6.14
N LYS A 184 -16.20 -11.99 6.33
CA LYS A 184 -15.24 -12.29 5.24
C LYS A 184 -15.79 -13.36 4.29
N GLY A 185 -15.74 -13.08 2.98
CA GLY A 185 -16.26 -13.93 1.92
C GLY A 185 -17.74 -13.68 1.57
N ALA A 186 -18.42 -12.75 2.24
CA ALA A 186 -19.80 -12.40 1.91
C ALA A 186 -19.88 -11.75 0.51
N VAL A 187 -20.83 -12.19 -0.30
CA VAL A 187 -21.04 -11.71 -1.66
C VAL A 187 -22.47 -11.20 -1.85
N ALA A 188 -22.61 -10.09 -2.58
CA ALA A 188 -23.90 -9.55 -2.98
C ALA A 188 -24.31 -10.05 -4.36
N THR A 189 -25.56 -10.49 -4.47
CA THR A 189 -26.19 -10.90 -5.73
C THR A 189 -27.42 -10.05 -5.96
N LEU A 190 -27.55 -9.47 -7.16
CA LEU A 190 -28.72 -8.67 -7.51
C LEU A 190 -30.00 -9.52 -7.48
N ASP A 191 -31.04 -9.04 -6.80
CA ASP A 191 -32.37 -9.65 -6.82
C ASP A 191 -33.19 -9.05 -7.98
N ASP A 192 -33.10 -9.66 -9.16
CA ASP A 192 -33.84 -9.24 -10.36
C ASP A 192 -35.37 -9.33 -10.21
N SER A 193 -35.87 -10.01 -9.17
CA SER A 193 -37.31 -10.09 -8.89
C SER A 193 -37.82 -8.88 -8.10
N PHE A 194 -36.92 -8.13 -7.47
CA PHE A 194 -37.27 -6.93 -6.73
C PHE A 194 -37.73 -5.82 -7.67
N THR A 195 -38.93 -5.30 -7.41
CA THR A 195 -39.45 -4.13 -8.13
C THR A 195 -39.28 -2.90 -7.26
N GLY A 196 -38.30 -2.07 -7.59
CA GLY A 196 -38.02 -0.82 -6.87
C GLY A 196 -39.16 0.20 -6.94
N ASN A 197 -39.04 1.24 -6.12
CA ASN A 197 -39.91 2.40 -6.08
C ASN A 197 -39.08 3.70 -6.04
N GLU A 198 -39.71 4.85 -5.82
CA GLU A 198 -39.04 6.16 -5.84
C GLU A 198 -37.93 6.30 -4.77
N LEU A 199 -38.03 5.57 -3.66
CA LEU A 199 -37.09 5.65 -2.54
C LEU A 199 -36.13 4.47 -2.48
N VAL A 200 -36.54 3.29 -2.93
CA VAL A 200 -35.76 2.05 -2.88
C VAL A 200 -35.58 1.52 -4.29
N LEU A 201 -34.38 1.66 -4.84
CA LEU A 201 -34.14 1.44 -6.26
C LEU A 201 -33.86 -0.02 -6.59
N MET A 202 -33.06 -0.69 -5.76
CA MET A 202 -32.61 -2.07 -5.97
C MET A 202 -32.43 -2.80 -4.65
N LYS A 203 -32.45 -4.14 -4.74
CA LYS A 203 -32.15 -5.07 -3.65
C LYS A 203 -31.06 -6.02 -4.11
N GLU A 204 -30.12 -6.29 -3.24
CA GLU A 204 -29.12 -7.35 -3.38
C GLU A 204 -29.30 -8.32 -2.22
N ASP A 205 -29.26 -9.62 -2.51
CA ASP A 205 -29.23 -10.68 -1.52
C ASP A 205 -27.77 -11.01 -1.18
N ILE A 206 -27.49 -11.17 0.11
CA ILE A 206 -26.14 -11.42 0.61
C ILE A 206 -25.99 -12.88 1.00
N TYR A 207 -24.93 -13.51 0.49
CA TYR A 207 -24.62 -14.91 0.74
C TYR A 207 -23.19 -15.09 1.25
N LEU A 208 -22.98 -16.06 2.13
CA LEU A 208 -21.67 -16.56 2.53
C LEU A 208 -21.70 -18.09 2.43
N GLU A 209 -20.84 -18.66 1.57
CA GLU A 209 -20.80 -20.12 1.33
C GLU A 209 -22.19 -20.72 1.08
N ASP A 210 -22.97 -20.12 0.17
CA ASP A 210 -24.36 -20.47 -0.16
C ASP A 210 -25.41 -20.27 0.95
N THR A 211 -25.01 -19.74 2.11
CA THR A 211 -25.94 -19.39 3.19
C THR A 211 -26.41 -17.95 3.02
N TYR A 212 -27.73 -17.75 2.93
CA TYR A 212 -28.33 -16.41 2.92
C TYR A 212 -28.09 -15.73 4.28
N LEU A 213 -27.57 -14.52 4.30
CA LEU A 213 -27.27 -13.76 5.52
C LEU A 213 -28.17 -12.52 5.71
N GLY A 214 -28.81 -12.06 4.64
CA GLY A 214 -29.57 -10.81 4.66
C GLY A 214 -29.59 -10.11 3.31
N SER A 215 -29.84 -8.81 3.31
CA SER A 215 -30.01 -8.03 2.08
C SER A 215 -29.48 -6.61 2.18
N LEU A 216 -29.05 -6.07 1.03
CA LEU A 216 -28.73 -4.66 0.86
C LEU A 216 -29.82 -4.01 0.03
N TYR A 217 -30.32 -2.87 0.48
CA TYR A 217 -31.26 -2.04 -0.28
C TYR A 217 -30.58 -0.74 -0.66
N LEU A 218 -30.55 -0.39 -1.95
CA LEU A 218 -30.10 0.95 -2.38
C LEU A 218 -31.25 1.93 -2.21
N LEU A 219 -31.06 2.91 -1.34
CA LEU A 219 -32.00 4.00 -1.11
C LEU A 219 -31.53 5.25 -1.83
N LYS A 220 -32.51 6.01 -2.36
CA LYS A 220 -32.30 7.34 -2.93
C LYS A 220 -33.12 8.36 -2.15
N GLY A 221 -32.47 9.42 -1.71
CA GLY A 221 -33.10 10.56 -1.07
C GLY A 221 -32.59 11.88 -1.63
N THR A 222 -33.19 12.98 -1.19
CA THR A 222 -32.66 14.32 -1.42
C THR A 222 -32.40 15.00 -0.09
N GLY A 223 -31.32 15.79 -0.03
CA GLY A 223 -30.94 16.58 1.14
C GLY A 223 -30.71 18.03 0.76
N ILE A 224 -31.15 18.97 1.59
CA ILE A 224 -30.88 20.39 1.36
C ILE A 224 -29.48 20.73 1.91
N TYR A 225 -28.58 21.17 1.05
CA TYR A 225 -27.29 21.71 1.41
C TYR A 225 -27.23 23.20 1.02
N HIS A 226 -26.80 24.07 1.95
CA HIS A 226 -26.82 25.54 1.80
C HIS A 226 -28.17 26.16 1.41
N GLN A 227 -29.10 26.23 2.38
CA GLN A 227 -30.36 26.99 2.40
C GLN A 227 -31.38 26.77 1.26
N THR A 228 -30.97 26.46 0.03
CA THR A 228 -31.83 26.32 -1.15
C THR A 228 -31.37 25.26 -2.16
N ASN A 229 -30.16 24.70 -2.06
CA ASN A 229 -29.71 23.69 -3.02
C ASN A 229 -30.06 22.29 -2.51
N GLU A 230 -30.65 21.47 -3.37
CA GLU A 230 -30.91 20.06 -3.09
C GLU A 230 -29.81 19.20 -3.74
N GLY A 231 -29.21 18.31 -2.96
CA GLY A 231 -28.34 17.23 -3.42
C GLY A 231 -29.08 15.90 -3.41
N SER A 232 -28.66 14.96 -4.26
CA SER A 232 -29.12 13.57 -4.23
C SER A 232 -28.22 12.79 -3.29
N LEU A 233 -28.79 11.94 -2.45
CA LEU A 233 -28.07 11.06 -1.54
C LEU A 233 -28.39 9.62 -1.90
N GLU A 234 -27.36 8.81 -2.12
CA GLU A 234 -27.52 7.38 -2.39
C GLU A 234 -26.70 6.57 -1.38
N TYR A 235 -27.37 5.65 -0.69
CA TYR A 235 -26.76 4.77 0.30
C TYR A 235 -27.40 3.40 0.26
N LYS A 236 -26.62 2.35 0.50
CA LYS A 236 -27.15 1.00 0.71
C LYS A 236 -27.38 0.77 2.20
N VAL A 237 -28.55 0.30 2.58
CA VAL A 237 -28.85 -0.13 3.96
C VAL A 237 -28.75 -1.65 4.03
N ALA A 238 -27.95 -2.14 4.99
CA ALA A 238 -27.75 -3.56 5.25
C ALA A 238 -28.73 -4.06 6.30
N LEU A 239 -29.47 -5.13 5.98
CA LEU A 239 -30.43 -5.78 6.85
C LEU A 239 -30.08 -7.27 7.02
N ASP A 240 -30.24 -7.81 8.24
CA ASP A 240 -30.17 -9.26 8.47
C ASP A 240 -31.41 -10.03 7.95
N GLU A 241 -31.44 -11.34 8.15
CA GLU A 241 -32.56 -12.22 7.78
C GLU A 241 -33.89 -11.83 8.46
N ASP A 242 -33.81 -11.20 9.63
CA ASP A 242 -34.95 -10.75 10.44
C ASP A 242 -35.33 -9.28 10.13
N LEU A 243 -34.71 -8.67 9.12
CA LEU A 243 -34.87 -7.27 8.70
C LEU A 243 -34.39 -6.24 9.74
N ASN A 244 -33.51 -6.62 10.66
CA ASN A 244 -32.84 -5.66 11.53
C ASN A 244 -31.71 -4.96 10.77
N ILE A 245 -31.55 -3.65 11.01
CA ILE A 245 -30.48 -2.86 10.40
C ILE A 245 -29.14 -3.25 11.03
N LEU A 246 -28.21 -3.71 10.19
CA LEU A 246 -26.83 -4.00 10.57
C LEU A 246 -25.89 -2.81 10.33
N GLY A 247 -26.17 -2.00 9.30
CA GLY A 247 -25.32 -0.89 8.92
C GLY A 247 -25.77 -0.21 7.62
N PHE A 248 -24.92 0.66 7.09
CA PHE A 248 -25.11 1.32 5.81
C PHE A 248 -23.77 1.48 5.08
N ILE A 249 -23.84 1.58 3.76
CA ILE A 249 -22.73 1.80 2.84
C ILE A 249 -23.04 3.07 2.05
N GLU A 250 -22.11 4.03 2.03
CA GLU A 250 -22.27 5.29 1.31
C GLU A 250 -21.82 5.10 -0.16
N ILE A 251 -22.64 5.53 -1.11
CA ILE A 251 -22.33 5.40 -2.55
C ILE A 251 -21.94 6.76 -3.12
N GLU A 252 -22.80 7.77 -2.96
CA GLU A 252 -22.59 9.11 -3.52
C GLU A 252 -23.28 10.17 -2.64
N TYR A 253 -22.59 11.31 -2.47
CA TYR A 253 -23.02 12.50 -1.72
C TYR A 253 -23.00 13.76 -2.60
#